data_AF-A0A6J4G9Q5-F1
#
_entry.id   AF-A0A6J4G9Q5-F1
#
_cell.length_a   1.000
_cell.length_b   1.000
_cell.length_c   1.000
_cell.angle_alpha   90.00
_cell.angle_beta   90.00
_cell.angle_gamma   90.00
#
_symmetry.space_group_name_H-M   'P 1'
#
loop_
_entity.id
_entity.type
_entity.pdbx_description
1 polymer ?
#
loop_
_entity_poly.entity_id
_entity_poly.type
_entity_poly.pdbx_seq_one_letter_code
_entity_poly.pdbx_strand_id
1 'polypeptide(L)'
;MRTRLTLTLLLLLPFFTNAQSSMQRQMQASNAMLRQQNHMFLQQQQQQRALATMMNNIETKEEKLAKEEKKRTKLQEKTNQREADLKTKTEELKTLETNADTNATTLKAIEKSKKEVAKFEEKISQSKTEIEKSSNKIQDLQNQIQADKIKKEELEKKHEEEKKAKEEEKRLKEEEKAKKEKEKQDKKK
;
A
#
# COMPACT_ATOMS: atom_id res chain seq x y z
N MET A 1 45.71 -65.96 -30.64
CA MET A 1 44.93 -64.74 -30.96
C MET A 1 44.13 -64.20 -29.78
N ARG A 2 43.59 -65.05 -28.89
CA ARG A 2 42.78 -64.62 -27.73
C ARG A 2 43.53 -63.69 -26.76
N THR A 3 44.78 -63.99 -26.41
CA THR A 3 45.62 -63.17 -25.53
C THR A 3 45.97 -61.79 -26.09
N ARG A 4 46.10 -61.64 -27.41
CA ARG A 4 46.32 -60.32 -28.03
C ARG A 4 45.07 -59.45 -27.94
N LEU A 5 43.89 -60.05 -28.13
CA LEU A 5 42.60 -59.35 -28.05
C LEU A 5 42.31 -58.86 -26.62
N THR A 6 42.67 -59.66 -25.61
CA THR A 6 42.56 -59.25 -24.19
C THR A 6 43.50 -58.11 -23.85
N LEU A 7 44.73 -58.12 -24.37
CA LEU A 7 45.73 -57.06 -24.11
C LEU A 7 45.33 -55.73 -24.75
N THR A 8 44.80 -55.75 -25.98
CA THR A 8 44.31 -54.54 -26.66
C THR A 8 43.10 -53.95 -25.95
N LEU A 9 42.20 -54.79 -25.42
CA LEU A 9 41.04 -54.33 -24.65
C LEU A 9 41.46 -53.65 -23.34
N LEU A 10 42.49 -54.18 -22.68
CA LEU A 10 42.98 -53.67 -21.40
C LEU A 10 43.73 -52.33 -21.54
N LEU A 11 44.42 -52.13 -22.67
CA LEU A 11 45.07 -50.87 -23.03
C LEU A 11 44.09 -49.75 -23.41
N LEU A 12 42.86 -50.09 -23.81
CA LEU A 12 41.82 -49.13 -24.18
C LEU A 12 40.94 -48.70 -22.99
N LEU A 13 40.91 -49.46 -21.89
CA LEU A 13 40.12 -49.15 -20.69
C LEU A 13 40.35 -47.74 -20.09
N PRO A 14 41.59 -47.21 -19.95
CA PRO A 14 41.80 -45.90 -19.33
C PRO A 14 41.32 -44.71 -20.17
N PHE A 15 40.96 -44.93 -21.45
CA PHE A 15 40.36 -43.88 -22.29
C PHE A 15 38.87 -43.67 -22.02
N PHE A 16 38.18 -44.65 -21.40
CA PHE A 16 36.75 -44.54 -21.10
C PHE A 16 36.46 -43.92 -19.72
N THR A 17 37.42 -43.85 -18.81
CA THR A 17 37.22 -43.32 -17.44
C THR A 17 37.11 -41.79 -17.37
N ASN A 18 37.43 -41.07 -18.45
CA ASN A 18 37.36 -39.59 -18.48
C ASN A 18 36.02 -39.04 -19.04
N ALA A 19 35.14 -39.87 -19.57
CA ALA A 19 33.90 -39.42 -20.22
C ALA A 19 32.75 -39.10 -19.23
N GLN A 20 32.82 -39.58 -17.98
CA GLN A 20 31.68 -39.54 -17.03
C GLN A 20 31.60 -38.26 -16.17
N SER A 21 32.62 -37.39 -16.21
CA SER A 21 32.72 -36.20 -15.34
C SER A 21 32.02 -34.93 -15.89
N SER A 22 31.67 -34.91 -17.18
CA SER A 22 31.05 -33.75 -17.84
C SER A 22 29.57 -33.58 -17.48
N MET A 23 28.80 -34.68 -17.41
CA MET A 23 27.35 -34.65 -17.21
C MET A 23 26.96 -34.18 -15.80
N GLN A 24 27.73 -34.57 -14.78
CA GLN A 24 27.51 -34.17 -13.39
C GLN A 24 27.87 -32.69 -13.16
N ARG A 25 28.94 -32.18 -13.79
CA ARG A 25 29.26 -30.74 -13.81
C ARG A 25 28.21 -29.93 -14.57
N GLN A 26 27.69 -30.44 -15.69
CA GLN A 26 26.65 -29.78 -16.47
C GLN A 26 25.32 -29.70 -15.70
N MET A 27 24.94 -30.75 -14.97
CA MET A 27 23.79 -30.72 -14.06
C MET A 27 23.97 -29.73 -12.90
N GLN A 28 25.16 -29.67 -12.29
CA GLN A 28 25.43 -28.71 -11.22
C GLN A 28 25.40 -27.26 -11.71
N ALA A 29 25.95 -26.98 -12.89
CA ALA A 29 25.89 -25.66 -13.52
C ALA A 29 24.46 -25.25 -13.90
N SER A 30 23.67 -26.19 -14.45
CA SER A 30 22.25 -25.96 -14.75
C SER A 30 21.44 -25.67 -13.48
N ASN A 31 21.65 -26.43 -12.41
CA ASN A 31 20.99 -26.20 -11.12
C ASN A 31 21.40 -24.87 -10.48
N ALA A 32 22.65 -24.44 -10.61
CA ALA A 32 23.09 -23.14 -10.11
C ALA A 32 22.40 -21.98 -10.86
N MET A 33 22.29 -22.09 -12.19
CA MET A 33 21.59 -21.11 -13.02
C MET A 33 20.09 -21.05 -12.70
N LEU A 34 19.45 -22.20 -12.51
CA LEU A 34 18.02 -22.29 -12.20
C LEU A 34 17.71 -21.76 -10.79
N ARG A 35 18.60 -22.00 -9.81
CA ARG A 35 18.51 -21.39 -8.47
C ARG A 35 18.63 -19.87 -8.53
N GLN A 36 19.57 -19.36 -9.32
CA GLN A 36 19.75 -17.91 -9.50
C GLN A 36 18.53 -17.27 -10.17
N GLN A 37 17.96 -17.92 -11.18
CA GLN A 37 16.75 -17.44 -11.87
C GLN A 37 15.53 -17.46 -10.93
N ASN A 38 15.35 -18.52 -10.15
CA ASN A 38 14.28 -18.62 -9.16
C ASN A 38 14.39 -17.54 -8.07
N HIS A 39 15.61 -17.23 -7.60
CA HIS A 39 15.79 -16.15 -6.63
C HIS A 39 15.40 -14.78 -7.18
N MET A 40 15.78 -14.49 -8.44
CA MET A 40 15.42 -13.23 -9.09
C MET A 40 13.91 -13.11 -9.31
N PHE A 41 13.27 -14.18 -9.77
CA PHE A 41 11.83 -14.22 -9.97
C PHE A 41 11.06 -14.05 -8.65
N LEU A 42 11.49 -14.76 -7.60
CA LEU A 42 10.86 -14.65 -6.28
C LEU A 42 10.99 -13.24 -5.71
N GLN A 43 12.17 -12.62 -5.87
CA GLN A 43 12.39 -11.23 -5.44
C GLN A 43 11.45 -10.28 -6.18
N GLN A 44 11.37 -10.37 -7.52
CA GLN A 44 10.48 -9.53 -8.32
C GLN A 44 9.00 -9.73 -7.93
N GLN A 45 8.58 -10.97 -7.67
CA GLN A 45 7.23 -11.27 -7.24
C GLN A 45 6.93 -10.65 -5.86
N GLN A 46 7.86 -10.70 -4.92
CA GLN A 46 7.71 -10.06 -3.61
C GLN A 46 7.58 -8.54 -3.74
N GLN A 47 8.36 -7.92 -4.61
CA GLN A 47 8.31 -6.47 -4.88
C GLN A 47 6.96 -6.06 -5.45
N GLN A 48 6.45 -6.78 -6.46
CA GLN A 48 5.13 -6.52 -7.03
C GLN A 48 4.01 -6.68 -5.98
N ARG A 49 4.10 -7.69 -5.11
CA ARG A 49 3.14 -7.88 -4.01
C ARG A 49 3.20 -6.74 -3.00
N ALA A 50 4.39 -6.25 -2.66
CA ALA A 50 4.56 -5.13 -1.75
C ALA A 50 3.91 -3.85 -2.30
N LEU A 51 4.17 -3.52 -3.57
CA LEU A 51 3.53 -2.38 -4.26
C LEU A 51 2.01 -2.53 -4.34
N ALA A 52 1.51 -3.70 -4.73
CA ALA A 52 0.08 -3.97 -4.79
C ALA A 52 -0.60 -3.81 -3.42
N THR A 53 0.05 -4.31 -2.36
CA THR A 53 -0.45 -4.16 -0.98
C THR A 53 -0.50 -2.69 -0.57
N MET A 54 0.52 -1.90 -0.89
CA MET A 54 0.52 -0.46 -0.63
C MET A 54 -0.59 0.26 -1.38
N MET A 55 -0.81 -0.06 -2.66
CA MET A 55 -1.89 0.55 -3.45
C MET A 55 -3.26 0.23 -2.86
N ASN A 56 -3.51 -1.03 -2.50
CA ASN A 56 -4.76 -1.43 -1.86
C ASN A 56 -4.97 -0.73 -0.50
N ASN A 57 -3.91 -0.52 0.26
CA ASN A 57 -3.97 0.20 1.53
C ASN A 57 -4.31 1.69 1.32
N ILE A 58 -3.71 2.32 0.31
CA ILE A 58 -4.01 3.72 -0.07
C ILE A 58 -5.47 3.84 -0.48
N GLU A 59 -5.94 2.98 -1.40
CA GLU A 59 -7.32 2.99 -1.89
C GLU A 59 -8.32 2.77 -0.75
N THR A 60 -8.05 1.80 0.14
CA THR A 60 -8.88 1.55 1.33
C THR A 60 -8.94 2.78 2.24
N LYS A 61 -7.83 3.50 2.42
CA LYS A 61 -7.80 4.72 3.22
C LYS A 61 -8.52 5.87 2.51
N GLU A 62 -8.40 6.01 1.20
CA GLU A 62 -9.13 7.00 0.38
C GLU A 62 -10.64 6.76 0.44
N GLU A 63 -11.10 5.50 0.40
CA GLU A 63 -12.51 5.20 0.62
C GLU A 63 -12.98 5.58 2.03
N LYS A 64 -12.17 5.30 3.05
CA LYS A 64 -12.48 5.67 4.44
C LYS A 64 -12.56 7.19 4.60
N LEU A 65 -11.66 7.92 3.93
CA LEU A 65 -11.65 9.37 3.89
C LEU A 65 -12.96 9.89 3.28
N ALA A 66 -13.34 9.42 2.09
CA ALA A 66 -14.57 9.83 1.43
C ALA A 66 -15.82 9.53 2.27
N LYS A 67 -15.86 8.37 2.95
CA LYS A 67 -16.94 8.01 3.88
C LYS A 67 -17.02 8.96 5.07
N GLU A 68 -15.88 9.33 5.65
CA GLU A 68 -15.84 10.24 6.81
C GLU A 68 -16.16 11.69 6.40
N GLU A 69 -15.68 12.16 5.24
CA GLU A 69 -16.05 13.47 4.68
C GLU A 69 -17.56 13.59 4.45
N LYS A 70 -18.16 12.56 3.82
CA LYS A 70 -19.62 12.51 3.64
C LYS A 70 -20.38 12.52 4.97
N LYS A 71 -19.86 11.81 5.97
CA LYS A 71 -20.43 11.81 7.33
C LYS A 71 -20.34 13.20 7.97
N ARG A 72 -19.20 13.88 7.87
CA ARG A 72 -19.01 15.24 8.38
C ARG A 72 -20.00 16.21 7.73
N THR A 73 -20.15 16.16 6.40
CA THR A 73 -21.09 17.01 5.67
C THR A 73 -22.53 16.81 6.15
N LYS A 74 -22.98 15.55 6.30
CA LYS A 74 -24.30 15.25 6.86
C LYS A 74 -24.49 15.76 8.29
N LEU A 75 -23.47 15.66 9.13
CA LEU A 75 -23.52 16.20 10.50
C LEU A 75 -23.60 17.73 10.47
N GLN A 76 -22.86 18.39 9.58
CA GLN A 76 -22.89 19.83 9.40
C GLN A 76 -24.28 20.30 8.97
N GLU A 77 -24.88 19.68 7.95
CA GLU A 77 -26.23 19.98 7.48
C GLU A 77 -27.27 19.85 8.60
N LYS A 78 -27.22 18.73 9.33
CA LYS A 78 -28.12 18.48 10.47
C LYS A 78 -27.93 19.48 11.60
N THR A 79 -26.69 19.91 11.85
CA THR A 79 -26.38 20.91 12.87
C THR A 79 -26.92 22.27 12.47
N ASN A 80 -26.71 22.69 11.21
CA ASN A 80 -27.24 23.94 10.69
C ASN A 80 -28.77 23.97 10.73
N GLN A 81 -29.44 22.86 10.41
CA GLN A 81 -30.89 22.75 10.53
C GLN A 81 -31.35 22.93 11.99
N ARG A 82 -30.66 22.28 12.94
CA ARG A 82 -30.97 22.43 14.37
C ARG A 82 -30.71 23.85 14.87
N GLU A 83 -29.68 24.53 14.38
CA GLU A 83 -29.40 25.92 14.73
C GLU A 83 -30.49 26.85 14.20
N ALA A 84 -31.02 26.59 13.00
CA ALA A 84 -32.19 27.30 12.48
C ALA A 84 -33.45 27.04 13.33
N ASP A 85 -33.73 25.78 13.68
CA ASP A 85 -34.86 25.40 14.54
C ASP A 85 -34.74 26.05 15.94
N LEU A 86 -33.54 26.05 16.51
CA LEU A 86 -33.24 26.70 17.79
C LEU A 86 -33.53 28.21 17.70
N LYS A 87 -33.13 28.87 16.61
CA LYS A 87 -33.41 30.29 16.42
C LYS A 87 -34.91 30.57 16.43
N THR A 88 -35.70 29.79 15.67
CA THR A 88 -37.16 29.92 15.66
C THR A 88 -37.77 29.67 17.04
N LYS A 89 -37.32 28.63 17.76
CA LYS A 89 -37.81 28.33 19.13
C LYS A 89 -37.47 29.41 20.13
N THR A 90 -36.29 30.01 20.01
CA THR A 90 -35.87 31.14 20.85
C THR A 90 -36.69 32.40 20.55
N GLU A 91 -37.03 32.66 19.29
CA GLU A 91 -37.93 33.76 18.89
C GLU A 91 -39.37 33.55 19.40
N GLU A 92 -39.89 32.32 19.30
CA GLU A 92 -41.18 31.93 19.89
C GLU A 92 -41.18 32.12 21.41
N LEU A 93 -40.13 31.68 22.10
CA LEU A 93 -39.97 31.86 23.54
C LEU A 93 -39.96 33.35 23.92
N LYS A 94 -39.20 34.18 23.19
CA LYS A 94 -39.16 35.62 23.42
C LYS A 94 -40.52 36.28 23.25
N THR A 95 -41.30 35.83 22.26
CA THR A 95 -42.66 36.31 22.02
C THR A 95 -43.60 35.92 23.15
N LEU A 96 -43.49 34.68 23.66
CA LEU A 96 -44.24 34.21 24.83
C LEU A 96 -43.87 34.99 26.10
N GLU A 97 -42.59 35.31 26.30
CA GLU A 97 -42.12 36.11 27.45
C GLU A 97 -42.59 37.57 27.37
N THR A 98 -42.65 38.15 26.17
CA THR A 98 -43.08 39.54 25.97
C THR A 98 -44.59 39.71 26.14
N ASN A 99 -45.37 38.72 25.71
CA ASN A 99 -46.84 38.72 25.80
C ASN A 99 -47.34 37.97 27.05
N ALA A 100 -46.47 37.75 28.04
CA ALA A 100 -46.79 36.93 29.20
C ALA A 100 -47.74 37.66 30.17
N ASP A 101 -49.00 37.25 30.22
CA ASP A 101 -49.85 37.51 31.38
C ASP A 101 -49.41 36.63 32.57
N THR A 102 -49.63 37.10 33.81
CA THR A 102 -49.30 36.38 35.06
C THR A 102 -50.14 35.12 35.32
N ASN A 103 -50.85 34.61 34.31
CA ASN A 103 -51.60 33.38 34.39
C ASN A 103 -50.66 32.16 34.46
N ALA A 104 -50.95 31.23 35.37
CA ALA A 104 -50.21 29.99 35.58
C ALA A 104 -50.04 29.15 34.29
N THR A 105 -50.99 29.19 33.36
CA THR A 105 -50.90 28.47 32.08
C THR A 105 -49.77 29.02 31.20
N THR A 106 -49.64 30.35 31.12
CA THR A 106 -48.61 31.03 30.32
C THR A 106 -47.22 30.78 30.90
N LEU A 107 -47.08 30.84 32.23
CA LEU A 107 -45.82 30.53 32.92
C LEU A 107 -45.36 29.08 32.67
N LYS A 108 -46.28 28.10 32.68
CA LYS A 108 -45.96 26.71 32.34
C LYS A 108 -45.50 26.54 30.89
N ALA A 109 -46.11 27.27 29.95
CA ALA A 109 -45.71 27.24 28.55
C ALA A 109 -44.29 27.81 28.35
N ILE A 110 -43.97 28.92 29.03
CA ILE A 110 -42.62 29.50 29.03
C ILE A 110 -41.60 28.52 29.60
N GLU A 111 -41.87 27.90 30.74
CA GLU A 111 -40.94 26.93 31.35
C GLU A 111 -40.70 25.72 30.44
N LYS A 112 -41.76 25.20 29.80
CA LYS A 112 -41.64 24.11 28.83
C LYS A 112 -40.79 24.52 27.63
N SER A 113 -41.03 25.70 27.07
CA SER A 113 -40.27 26.22 25.93
C SER A 113 -38.79 26.43 26.28
N LYS A 114 -38.48 26.95 27.47
CA LYS A 114 -37.08 27.04 27.98
C LYS A 114 -36.40 25.68 28.04
N LYS A 115 -37.09 24.65 28.54
CA LYS A 115 -36.56 23.28 28.57
C LYS A 115 -36.32 22.71 27.18
N GLU A 116 -37.17 23.05 26.20
CA GLU A 116 -36.99 22.62 24.81
C GLU A 116 -35.77 23.32 24.17
N VAL A 117 -35.64 24.64 24.34
CA VAL A 117 -34.47 25.43 23.89
C VAL A 117 -33.17 24.83 24.45
N ALA A 118 -33.09 24.60 25.76
CA ALA A 118 -31.91 24.02 26.39
C ALA A 118 -31.56 22.63 25.83
N LYS A 119 -32.56 21.79 25.53
CA LYS A 119 -32.34 20.48 24.90
C LYS A 119 -31.81 20.59 23.47
N PHE A 120 -32.22 21.61 22.72
CA PHE A 120 -31.69 21.87 21.38
C PHE A 120 -30.24 22.35 21.44
N GLU A 121 -29.92 23.26 22.36
CA GLU A 121 -28.55 23.73 22.60
C GLU A 121 -27.61 22.57 22.95
N GLU A 122 -28.04 21.67 23.85
CA GLU A 122 -27.27 20.48 24.20
C GLU A 122 -27.00 19.58 22.98
N LYS A 123 -28.02 19.32 22.16
CA LYS A 123 -27.89 18.52 20.92
C LYS A 123 -26.98 19.18 19.89
N ILE A 124 -27.01 20.50 19.77
CA ILE A 124 -26.11 21.25 18.89
C ILE A 124 -24.68 21.13 19.39
N SER A 125 -24.45 21.31 20.70
CA SER A 125 -23.13 21.13 21.31
C SER A 125 -22.56 19.74 21.06
N GLN A 126 -23.38 18.69 21.26
CA GLN A 126 -22.97 17.31 20.98
C GLN A 126 -22.59 17.12 19.50
N SER A 127 -23.38 17.66 18.57
CA SER A 127 -23.06 17.57 17.14
C SER A 127 -21.82 18.36 16.75
N LYS A 128 -21.54 19.51 17.37
CA LYS A 128 -20.27 20.24 17.17
C LYS A 128 -19.07 19.40 17.59
N THR A 129 -19.15 18.73 18.73
CA THR A 129 -18.11 17.79 19.18
C THR A 129 -17.94 16.60 18.23
N GLU A 130 -19.03 16.05 17.67
CA GLU A 130 -18.95 14.98 16.67
C GLU A 130 -18.31 15.45 15.35
N ILE A 131 -18.62 16.67 14.91
CA ILE A 131 -18.00 17.29 13.72
C ILE A 131 -16.50 17.46 13.95
N GLU A 132 -16.08 17.94 15.12
CA GLU A 132 -14.66 18.10 15.47
C GLU A 132 -13.92 16.76 15.45
N LYS A 133 -14.50 15.72 16.08
CA LYS A 133 -13.95 14.34 16.02
C LYS A 133 -13.83 13.83 14.59
N SER A 134 -14.83 14.08 13.76
CA SER A 134 -14.83 13.67 12.34
C SER A 134 -13.75 14.42 11.56
N SER A 135 -13.59 15.73 11.79
CA SER A 135 -12.53 16.55 11.18
C SER A 135 -11.12 16.09 11.55
N ASN A 136 -10.88 15.77 12.83
CA ASN A 136 -9.60 15.22 13.28
C ASN A 136 -9.29 13.89 12.60
N LYS A 137 -10.31 13.03 12.43
CA LYS A 137 -10.16 11.74 11.73
C LYS A 137 -9.90 11.91 10.23
N ILE A 138 -10.51 12.90 9.59
CA ILE A 138 -10.24 13.25 8.19
C ILE A 138 -8.78 13.67 8.04
N GLN A 139 -8.28 14.54 8.92
CA GLN A 139 -6.89 15.00 8.90
C GLN A 139 -5.90 13.85 9.11
N ASP A 140 -6.16 12.96 10.07
CA ASP A 140 -5.34 11.76 10.30
C ASP A 140 -5.30 10.85 9.07
N LEU A 141 -6.45 10.57 8.44
CA LEU A 141 -6.51 9.79 7.20
C LEU A 141 -5.74 10.44 6.06
N GLN A 142 -5.84 11.77 5.87
CA GLN A 142 -5.09 12.50 4.85
C GLN A 142 -3.58 12.37 5.06
N ASN A 143 -3.11 12.54 6.30
CA ASN A 143 -1.70 12.39 6.66
C ASN A 143 -1.21 10.96 6.39
N GLN A 144 -2.00 9.95 6.76
CA GLN A 144 -1.66 8.55 6.51
C GLN A 144 -1.60 8.21 5.02
N ILE A 145 -2.51 8.76 4.20
CA ILE A 145 -2.51 8.57 2.75
C ILE A 145 -1.26 9.22 2.13
N GLN A 146 -0.90 10.44 2.55
CA GLN A 146 0.33 11.09 2.07
C GLN A 146 1.58 10.29 2.45
N ALA A 147 1.67 9.83 3.70
CA ALA A 147 2.80 9.02 4.16
C ALA A 147 2.93 7.72 3.35
N ASP A 148 1.82 7.05 3.03
CA ASP A 148 1.83 5.85 2.21
C ASP A 148 2.19 6.14 0.74
N LYS A 149 1.74 7.27 0.18
CA LYS A 149 2.12 7.71 -1.17
C LYS A 149 3.62 7.98 -1.28
N ILE A 150 4.21 8.64 -0.28
CA ILE A 150 5.67 8.88 -0.21
C ILE A 150 6.42 7.55 -0.13
N LYS A 151 6.01 6.64 0.77
CA LYS A 151 6.63 5.31 0.89
C LYS A 151 6.54 4.50 -0.39
N LYS A 152 5.42 4.59 -1.11
CA LYS A 152 5.25 3.95 -2.42
C LYS A 152 6.25 4.50 -3.42
N GLU A 153 6.37 5.82 -3.54
CA GLU A 153 7.30 6.46 -4.49
C GLU A 153 8.77 6.12 -4.17
N GLU A 154 9.16 6.10 -2.89
CA GLU A 154 10.49 5.66 -2.47
C GLU A 154 10.77 4.19 -2.84
N LEU A 155 9.77 3.34 -2.69
CA LEU A 155 9.89 1.91 -2.98
C LEU A 155 9.95 1.66 -4.50
N GLU A 156 9.19 2.41 -5.31
CA GLU A 156 9.29 2.40 -6.77
C GLU A 156 10.65 2.87 -7.27
N LYS A 157 11.20 3.98 -6.72
CA LYS A 157 12.55 4.47 -7.08
C LYS A 157 13.63 3.43 -6.77
N LYS A 158 13.59 2.82 -5.59
CA LYS A 158 14.52 1.73 -5.21
C LYS A 158 14.43 0.55 -6.17
N HIS A 159 13.23 0.20 -6.64
CA HIS A 159 13.07 -0.87 -7.63
C HIS A 159 13.58 -0.50 -9.01
N GLU A 160 13.39 0.74 -9.43
CA GLU A 160 13.90 1.20 -10.73
C GLU A 160 15.43 1.25 -10.73
N GLU A 161 16.05 1.76 -9.65
CA GLU A 161 17.50 1.78 -9.47
C GLU A 161 18.09 0.37 -9.42
N GLU A 162 17.48 -0.56 -8.67
CA GLU A 162 17.92 -1.96 -8.61
C GLU A 162 17.82 -2.65 -9.99
N LYS A 163 16.77 -2.35 -10.75
CA LYS A 163 16.58 -2.90 -12.09
C LYS A 163 17.64 -2.38 -13.06
N LYS A 164 17.93 -1.07 -13.03
CA LYS A 164 18.98 -0.44 -13.85
C LYS A 164 20.37 -1.01 -13.52
N ALA A 165 20.71 -1.12 -12.23
CA ALA A 165 21.99 -1.68 -11.79
C ALA A 165 22.17 -3.14 -12.25
N LYS A 166 21.11 -3.96 -12.18
CA LYS A 166 21.14 -5.35 -12.65
C LYS A 166 21.27 -5.46 -14.17
N GLU A 167 20.67 -4.55 -14.92
CA GLU A 167 20.75 -4.52 -16.39
C GLU A 167 22.15 -4.08 -16.84
N GLU A 168 22.73 -3.09 -16.18
CA GLU A 168 24.11 -2.65 -16.41
C GLU A 168 25.13 -3.75 -16.07
N GLU A 169 24.95 -4.47 -14.96
CA GLU A 169 25.81 -5.61 -14.59
C GLU A 169 25.75 -6.74 -15.63
N LYS A 170 24.55 -7.03 -16.18
CA LYS A 170 24.40 -8.01 -17.26
C LYS A 170 25.12 -7.57 -18.54
N ARG A 171 24.99 -6.29 -18.93
CA ARG A 171 25.68 -5.74 -20.09
C ARG A 171 27.20 -5.82 -19.95
N LEU A 172 27.74 -5.43 -18.78
CA LEU A 172 29.18 -5.53 -18.51
C LEU A 172 29.69 -6.98 -18.58
N LYS A 173 28.93 -7.93 -18.04
CA LYS A 173 29.27 -9.36 -18.10
C LYS A 173 29.24 -9.91 -19.53
N GLU A 174 28.30 -9.47 -20.36
CA GLU A 174 28.24 -9.86 -21.78
C GLU A 174 29.38 -9.26 -22.59
N GLU A 175 29.71 -7.98 -22.36
CA GLU A 175 30.86 -7.32 -23.00
C GLU A 175 32.19 -7.98 -22.60
N GLU A 176 32.36 -8.36 -21.33
CA GLU A 176 33.54 -9.06 -20.85
C GLU A 176 33.67 -10.46 -21.47
N LYS A 177 32.56 -11.21 -21.60
CA LYS A 177 32.54 -12.51 -22.29
C LYS A 177 32.90 -12.37 -23.77
N ALA A 178 32.33 -11.38 -24.46
CA ALA A 178 32.61 -11.12 -25.86
C ALA A 178 34.08 -10.73 -26.10
N LYS A 179 34.67 -9.91 -25.21
CA LYS A 179 36.10 -9.57 -25.24
C LYS A 179 36.98 -10.81 -25.04
N LYS A 180 36.67 -11.65 -24.05
CA LYS A 180 37.39 -12.91 -23.78
C LYS A 180 37.29 -13.91 -24.93
N GLU A 181 36.16 -13.97 -25.65
CA GLU A 181 36.03 -14.82 -26.83
C GLU A 181 36.86 -14.32 -28.02
N LYS A 182 36.84 -13.00 -28.29
CA LYS A 182 37.69 -12.40 -29.32
C LYS A 182 39.18 -12.65 -29.05
N GLU A 183 39.62 -12.44 -27.82
CA GLU A 183 41.02 -12.66 -27.42
C GLU A 183 41.46 -14.14 -27.55
N LYS A 184 40.53 -15.09 -27.35
CA LYS A 184 40.78 -16.53 -27.57
C LYS A 184 40.81 -16.91 -29.04
N GLN A 185 40.07 -16.21 -29.90
CA GLN A 185 40.11 -16.43 -31.35
C GLN A 185 41.40 -15.86 -31.96
N ASP A 186 41.85 -14.70 -31.49
CA ASP A 186 43.09 -14.07 -31.97
C ASP A 186 44.35 -14.86 -31.55
N LYS A 187 44.37 -15.46 -30.35
CA LYS A 187 45.48 -16.35 -29.91
C LYS A 187 45.54 -17.71 -30.62
N LYS A 188 44.55 -18.05 -31.46
CA LYS A 188 44.49 -19.31 -32.22
C LYS A 188 44.89 -19.17 -33.69
N LYS A 189 45.10 -17.94 -34.18
CA LYS A 189 45.64 -17.65 -35.51
C LYS A 189 47.14 -17.41 -35.42
#